data_AF-A0ABD3VHZ2-F1
#
_entry.id   AF-A0ABD3VHZ2-F1
#
_cell.length_a   1.000
_cell.length_b   1.000
_cell.length_c   1.000
_cell.angle_alpha   90.00
_cell.angle_beta   90.00
_cell.angle_gamma   90.00
#
_symmetry.space_group_name_H-M   'P 1'
#
loop_
_entity.id
_entity.type
_entity.pdbx_description
1 polymer ?
#
loop_
_entity_poly.entity_id
_entity_poly.type
_entity_poly.pdbx_seq_one_letter_code
_entity_poly.pdbx_strand_id
1 'polypeptide(L)'
;MDNEELLLEMPVEHSTLLISIVMDNEELLLEMSVERSTLLISIVMDNEELLLEMSVERSTLLISIVMNNEELLLEIPVERSTLLISIVMDNEELLLEMSVERSTLLISIVMDNEELLLEMSVERSTLLISIVMDNEELLLEMPVEHSTLLISIELDNEELLLEMSVERSTLLISIVMDNEELLLEMSVEHSTL
;
A
#
# COMPACT_ATOMS: atom_id res chain seq x y z
N MET A 1 11.34 -27.04 15.39
CA MET A 1 11.09 -27.18 13.94
C MET A 1 11.02 -25.75 13.55
N ASP A 2 12.20 -25.25 13.24
CA ASP A 2 12.45 -23.86 12.94
C ASP A 2 11.89 -23.75 11.52
N ASN A 3 10.71 -23.15 11.42
CA ASN A 3 9.97 -23.11 10.17
C ASN A 3 10.39 -21.81 9.49
N GLU A 4 11.61 -21.82 8.94
CA GLU A 4 12.29 -20.67 8.35
C GLU A 4 11.35 -19.93 7.36
N GLU A 5 10.52 -20.66 6.59
CA GLU A 5 9.61 -20.10 5.59
C GLU A 5 8.17 -20.65 5.75
N LEU A 6 7.16 -19.78 5.60
CA LEU A 6 5.75 -20.19 5.43
C LEU A 6 5.20 -19.71 4.09
N LEU A 7 4.70 -20.67 3.29
CA LEU A 7 3.96 -20.39 2.06
C LEU A 7 2.46 -20.70 2.22
N LEU A 8 1.61 -19.74 1.82
CA LEU A 8 0.16 -19.89 1.78
C LEU A 8 -0.40 -19.46 0.42
N GLU A 9 -1.05 -20.39 -0.29
CA GLU A 9 -1.80 -20.12 -1.51
C GLU A 9 -3.30 -20.29 -1.25
N MET A 10 -4.09 -19.23 -1.44
CA MET A 10 -5.52 -19.24 -1.09
C MET A 10 -6.41 -18.54 -2.11
N PRO A 11 -7.03 -19.30 -3.06
CA PRO A 11 -8.13 -18.78 -3.86
C PRO A 11 -9.42 -18.69 -3.01
N VAL A 12 -10.06 -17.53 -3.03
CA VAL A 12 -11.28 -17.21 -2.29
C VAL A 12 -12.35 -16.72 -3.25
N GLU A 13 -13.37 -17.55 -3.47
CA GLU A 13 -14.51 -17.21 -4.32
C GLU A 13 -15.80 -17.20 -3.53
N HIS A 14 -16.66 -16.20 -3.78
CA HIS A 14 -18.04 -16.14 -3.27
C HIS A 14 -18.17 -16.33 -1.75
N SER A 15 -17.19 -15.85 -0.99
CA SER A 15 -17.02 -16.20 0.41
C SER A 15 -16.85 -14.99 1.30
N THR A 16 -17.02 -15.22 2.60
CA THR A 16 -16.55 -14.30 3.63
C THR A 16 -15.53 -15.03 4.48
N LEU A 17 -14.33 -14.47 4.59
CA LEU A 17 -13.22 -15.11 5.29
C LEU A 17 -12.53 -14.12 6.24
N LEU A 18 -12.02 -14.66 7.33
CA LEU A 18 -11.13 -14.00 8.26
C LEU A 18 -9.84 -14.80 8.32
N ILE A 19 -8.71 -14.13 8.04
CA ILE A 19 -7.37 -14.68 8.16
C ILE A 19 -6.64 -13.89 9.24
N SER A 20 -6.02 -14.61 10.17
CA SER A 20 -5.14 -14.04 11.18
C SER A 20 -3.86 -14.88 11.21
N ILE A 21 -2.74 -14.23 10.92
CA ILE A 21 -1.41 -14.82 10.92
C ILE A 21 -0.60 -14.11 12.00
N VAL A 22 -0.01 -14.90 12.90
CA VAL A 22 0.92 -14.42 13.93
C VAL A 22 2.12 -15.34 13.90
N MET A 23 3.30 -14.80 13.56
CA MET A 23 4.51 -15.58 13.36
C MET A 23 5.75 -14.88 13.91
N ASP A 24 6.76 -15.72 14.14
CA ASP A 24 8.12 -15.42 14.57
C ASP A 24 8.99 -16.48 13.85
N ASN A 25 9.30 -16.20 12.57
CA ASN A 25 9.98 -17.04 11.57
C ASN A 25 10.85 -16.12 10.68
N GLU A 26 11.56 -16.63 9.67
CA GLU A 26 12.38 -15.76 8.79
C GLU A 26 11.51 -15.13 7.68
N GLU A 27 10.66 -15.91 6.99
CA GLU A 27 9.93 -15.45 5.80
C GLU A 27 8.44 -15.88 5.75
N LEU A 28 7.56 -14.99 5.27
CA LEU A 28 6.17 -15.31 4.90
C LEU A 28 5.89 -14.94 3.44
N LEU A 29 5.44 -15.92 2.67
CA LEU A 29 4.86 -15.72 1.34
C LEU A 29 3.35 -16.03 1.36
N LEU A 30 2.53 -15.05 1.01
CA LEU A 30 1.08 -15.19 0.90
C LEU A 30 0.61 -14.81 -0.51
N GLU A 31 0.10 -15.78 -1.25
CA GLU A 31 -0.50 -15.59 -2.57
C GLU A 31 -2.02 -15.80 -2.51
N MET A 32 -2.79 -14.79 -2.94
CA MET A 32 -4.25 -14.81 -2.84
C MET A 32 -4.94 -14.30 -4.10
N SER A 33 -6.00 -15.01 -4.51
CA SER A 33 -6.95 -14.52 -5.52
C SER A 33 -8.34 -14.42 -4.90
N VAL A 34 -8.93 -13.22 -4.92
CA VAL A 34 -10.16 -12.90 -4.18
C VAL A 34 -11.24 -12.40 -5.14
N GLU A 35 -12.14 -13.29 -5.54
CA GLU A 35 -13.27 -12.97 -6.41
C GLU A 35 -14.58 -12.91 -5.61
N ARG A 36 -15.31 -11.79 -5.76
CA ARG A 36 -16.70 -11.62 -5.28
C ARG A 36 -16.89 -11.99 -3.81
N SER A 37 -15.91 -11.59 -3.00
CA SER A 37 -15.77 -12.02 -1.62
C SER A 37 -15.61 -10.84 -0.68
N THR A 38 -15.71 -11.13 0.61
CA THR A 38 -15.32 -10.21 1.67
C THR A 38 -14.23 -10.85 2.49
N LEU A 39 -13.09 -10.18 2.64
CA LEU A 39 -11.94 -10.73 3.33
C LEU A 39 -11.41 -9.72 4.35
N LEU A 40 -11.09 -10.23 5.53
CA LEU A 40 -10.34 -9.52 6.57
C LEU A 40 -9.05 -10.29 6.82
N ILE A 41 -7.91 -9.62 6.66
CA ILE A 41 -6.59 -10.16 6.91
C ILE A 41 -5.94 -9.33 8.01
N SER A 42 -5.43 -10.02 9.02
CA SER A 42 -4.56 -9.43 10.04
C SER A 42 -3.25 -10.23 10.07
N ILE A 43 -2.13 -9.56 9.82
CA ILE A 43 -0.79 -10.13 9.89
C ILE A 43 -0.04 -9.40 10.99
N VAL A 44 0.54 -10.16 11.92
CA VAL A 44 1.47 -9.66 12.94
C VAL A 44 2.72 -10.51 12.86
N MET A 45 3.86 -9.91 12.57
CA MET A 45 5.12 -10.63 12.42
C MET A 45 6.30 -9.92 13.08
N ASP A 46 7.28 -10.73 13.46
CA ASP A 46 8.57 -10.36 14.01
C ASP A 46 9.58 -11.30 13.33
N ASN A 47 9.93 -10.97 12.08
CA ASN A 47 10.56 -11.83 11.06
C ASN A 47 11.58 -11.03 10.22
N GLU A 48 12.20 -11.61 9.19
CA GLU A 48 13.04 -10.86 8.23
C GLU A 48 12.19 -10.30 7.07
N GLU A 49 11.34 -11.12 6.42
CA GLU A 49 10.66 -10.72 5.16
C GLU A 49 9.17 -11.10 5.09
N LEU A 50 8.35 -10.24 4.45
CA LEU A 50 6.97 -10.52 4.03
C LEU A 50 6.78 -10.21 2.54
N LEU A 51 6.32 -11.20 1.77
CA LEU A 51 5.77 -11.01 0.44
C LEU A 51 4.27 -11.34 0.40
N LEU A 52 3.47 -10.36 0.00
CA LEU A 52 2.03 -10.51 -0.23
C LEU A 52 1.67 -10.19 -1.68
N GLU A 53 1.24 -11.22 -2.42
CA GLU A 53 0.69 -11.07 -3.76
C GLU A 53 -0.83 -11.29 -3.73
N MET A 54 -1.60 -10.30 -4.17
CA MET A 54 -3.05 -10.36 -4.06
C MET A 54 -3.82 -9.76 -5.24
N SER A 55 -4.53 -10.61 -5.97
CA SER A 55 -5.48 -10.18 -6.98
C SER A 55 -6.90 -10.08 -6.43
N VAL A 56 -7.54 -8.91 -6.57
CA VAL A 56 -8.84 -8.61 -5.98
C VAL A 56 -9.85 -8.17 -7.03
N GLU A 57 -10.86 -9.00 -7.32
CA GLU A 57 -11.96 -8.66 -8.23
C GLU A 57 -13.31 -8.62 -7.52
N ARG A 58 -14.04 -7.50 -7.67
CA ARG A 58 -15.43 -7.32 -7.22
C ARG A 58 -15.64 -7.67 -5.74
N SER A 59 -14.68 -7.33 -4.92
CA SER A 59 -14.57 -7.77 -3.54
C SER A 59 -14.48 -6.58 -2.57
N THR A 60 -14.59 -6.89 -1.29
CA THR A 60 -14.28 -5.95 -0.21
C THR A 60 -13.19 -6.56 0.65
N LEU A 61 -12.12 -5.81 0.88
CA LEU A 61 -10.95 -6.31 1.57
C LEU A 61 -10.46 -5.30 2.60
N LEU A 62 -10.12 -5.82 3.77
CA LEU A 62 -9.45 -5.09 4.84
C LEU A 62 -8.17 -5.85 5.19
N ILE A 63 -7.03 -5.19 5.01
CA ILE A 63 -5.71 -5.70 5.38
C ILE A 63 -5.17 -4.83 6.52
N SER A 64 -4.74 -5.49 7.59
CA SER A 64 -3.94 -4.88 8.65
C SER A 64 -2.64 -5.65 8.77
N ILE A 65 -1.52 -4.96 8.61
CA ILE A 65 -0.18 -5.51 8.75
C ILE A 65 0.52 -4.73 9.86
N VAL A 66 1.07 -5.46 10.83
CA VAL A 66 1.96 -4.93 11.86
C VAL A 66 3.23 -5.77 11.82
N MET A 67 4.36 -5.14 11.54
CA MET A 67 5.65 -5.84 11.43
C MET A 67 6.75 -5.10 12.17
N ASN A 68 7.76 -5.88 12.56
CA ASN A 68 9.03 -5.45 13.12
C ASN A 68 10.11 -6.35 12.48
N ASN A 69 10.49 -6.04 11.25
CA ASN A 69 11.22 -6.90 10.32
C ASN A 69 12.23 -6.10 9.47
N GLU A 70 12.82 -6.68 8.43
CA GLU A 70 13.68 -5.97 7.47
C GLU A 70 12.86 -5.45 6.28
N GLU A 71 12.10 -6.32 5.58
CA GLU A 71 11.43 -5.98 4.31
C GLU A 71 9.93 -6.32 4.25
N LEU A 72 9.14 -5.45 3.60
CA LEU A 72 7.77 -5.74 3.16
C LEU A 72 7.61 -5.47 1.67
N LEU A 73 7.17 -6.48 0.92
CA LEU A 73 6.72 -6.35 -0.45
C LEU A 73 5.23 -6.69 -0.60
N LEU A 74 4.48 -5.75 -1.18
CA LEU A 74 3.06 -5.89 -1.46
C LEU A 74 2.77 -5.63 -2.94
N GLU A 75 2.20 -6.61 -3.64
CA GLU A 75 1.69 -6.47 -5.00
C GLU A 75 0.17 -6.71 -5.03
N ILE A 76 -0.62 -5.67 -5.28
CA ILE A 76 -2.08 -5.74 -5.13
C ILE A 76 -2.83 -5.12 -6.32
N PRO A 77 -3.10 -5.89 -7.39
CA PRO A 77 -4.04 -5.50 -8.44
C PRO A 77 -5.51 -5.58 -7.98
N VAL A 78 -6.27 -4.51 -8.22
CA VAL A 78 -7.63 -4.31 -7.71
C VAL A 78 -8.57 -3.85 -8.82
N GLU A 79 -9.60 -4.65 -9.10
CA GLU A 79 -10.68 -4.29 -10.03
C GLU A 79 -12.05 -4.26 -9.35
N ARG A 80 -12.78 -3.16 -9.52
CA ARG A 80 -14.19 -3.00 -9.11
C ARG A 80 -14.45 -3.33 -7.64
N SER A 81 -13.50 -2.97 -6.78
CA SER A 81 -13.47 -3.41 -5.38
C SER A 81 -13.37 -2.24 -4.40
N THR A 82 -13.48 -2.58 -3.12
CA THR A 82 -13.17 -1.67 -2.01
C THR A 82 -12.06 -2.27 -1.18
N LEU A 83 -11.00 -1.51 -0.95
CA LEU A 83 -9.83 -1.95 -0.22
C LEU A 83 -9.45 -0.92 0.85
N LEU A 84 -9.21 -1.41 2.05
CA LEU A 84 -8.60 -0.68 3.15
C LEU A 84 -7.32 -1.41 3.56
N ILE A 85 -6.20 -0.71 3.49
CA ILE A 85 -4.89 -1.19 3.92
C ILE A 85 -4.42 -0.32 5.08
N SER A 86 -4.03 -0.96 6.17
CA SER A 86 -3.31 -0.33 7.28
C SER A 86 -2.00 -1.06 7.48
N ILE A 87 -0.89 -0.35 7.39
CA ILE A 87 0.46 -0.87 7.61
C ILE A 87 1.08 -0.06 8.75
N VAL A 88 1.59 -0.76 9.75
CA VAL A 88 2.42 -0.22 10.82
C VAL A 88 3.72 -1.01 10.83
N MET A 89 4.84 -0.30 10.73
CA MET A 89 6.15 -0.91 10.51
C MET A 89 7.25 -0.18 11.28
N ASP A 90 8.24 -0.94 11.73
CA ASP A 90 9.46 -0.51 12.43
C ASP A 90 10.62 -1.37 11.89
N ASN A 91 11.11 -1.03 10.68
CA ASN A 91 11.87 -1.90 9.77
C ASN A 91 12.88 -1.12 8.89
N GLU A 92 13.42 -1.73 7.82
CA GLU A 92 14.30 -1.06 6.84
C GLU A 92 13.53 -0.60 5.58
N GLU A 93 12.76 -1.48 4.93
CA GLU A 93 12.20 -1.19 3.59
C GLU A 93 10.71 -1.60 3.41
N LEU A 94 9.92 -0.75 2.72
CA LEU A 94 8.58 -1.09 2.20
C LEU A 94 8.47 -0.76 0.71
N LEU A 95 8.09 -1.77 -0.06
CA LEU A 95 7.64 -1.62 -1.43
C LEU A 95 6.16 -2.00 -1.57
N LEU A 96 5.35 -1.07 -2.07
CA LEU A 96 3.94 -1.29 -2.37
C LEU A 96 3.64 -0.93 -3.83
N GLU A 97 3.31 -1.96 -4.62
CA GLU A 97 2.87 -1.85 -6.00
C GLU A 97 1.37 -2.12 -6.12
N MET A 98 0.64 -1.18 -6.73
CA MET A 98 -0.82 -1.32 -6.90
C MET A 98 -1.32 -0.85 -8.27
N SER A 99 -2.23 -1.63 -8.85
CA SER A 99 -3.01 -1.23 -10.03
C SER A 99 -4.49 -1.23 -9.68
N VAL A 100 -5.15 -0.08 -9.81
CA VAL A 100 -6.48 0.17 -9.22
C VAL A 100 -7.47 0.69 -10.25
N GLU A 101 -8.36 -0.19 -10.71
CA GLU A 101 -9.40 0.15 -11.69
C GLU A 101 -10.81 0.12 -11.09
N ARG A 102 -11.57 1.21 -11.28
CA ARG A 102 -12.99 1.34 -10.88
C ARG A 102 -13.24 1.01 -9.40
N SER A 103 -12.32 1.41 -8.54
CA SER A 103 -12.28 0.95 -7.15
C SER A 103 -12.25 2.12 -6.16
N THR A 104 -12.42 1.78 -4.88
CA THR A 104 -12.17 2.69 -3.77
C THR A 104 -11.06 2.11 -2.91
N LEU A 105 -10.04 2.91 -2.66
CA LEU A 105 -8.86 2.52 -1.90
C LEU A 105 -8.57 3.54 -0.79
N LEU A 106 -8.35 3.02 0.41
CA LEU A 106 -7.84 3.77 1.54
C LEU A 106 -6.56 3.08 2.04
N ILE A 107 -5.46 3.82 2.03
CA ILE A 107 -4.16 3.38 2.53
C ILE A 107 -3.77 4.26 3.70
N SER A 108 -3.39 3.62 4.80
CA SER A 108 -2.72 4.26 5.92
C SER A 108 -1.41 3.54 6.17
N ILE A 109 -0.30 4.27 6.08
CA ILE A 109 1.03 3.77 6.38
C ILE A 109 1.59 4.62 7.53
N VAL A 110 2.05 3.94 8.57
CA VAL A 110 2.83 4.53 9.66
C VAL A 110 4.12 3.74 9.74
N MET A 111 5.25 4.44 9.64
CA MET A 111 6.55 3.81 9.43
C MET A 111 7.64 4.49 10.23
N ASP A 112 8.51 3.68 10.82
CA ASP A 112 9.79 4.05 11.42
C ASP A 112 10.90 3.20 10.72
N ASN A 113 11.19 3.50 9.44
CA ASN A 113 12.11 2.77 8.57
C ASN A 113 12.88 3.61 7.53
N GLU A 114 14.04 3.12 7.06
CA GLU A 114 14.90 3.77 6.06
C GLU A 114 14.19 4.20 4.75
N GLU A 115 13.45 3.31 4.07
CA GLU A 115 12.90 3.59 2.73
C GLU A 115 11.42 3.15 2.53
N LEU A 116 10.64 4.01 1.86
CA LEU A 116 9.33 3.65 1.29
C LEU A 116 9.25 3.99 -0.19
N LEU A 117 8.94 2.97 -0.99
CA LEU A 117 8.55 3.09 -2.38
C LEU A 117 7.07 2.72 -2.57
N LEU A 118 6.29 3.66 -3.11
CA LEU A 118 4.91 3.44 -3.52
C LEU A 118 4.76 3.68 -5.02
N GLU A 119 4.43 2.63 -5.77
CA GLU A 119 4.08 2.73 -7.19
C GLU A 119 2.60 2.41 -7.37
N MET A 120 1.82 3.37 -7.87
CA MET A 120 0.39 3.16 -8.05
C MET A 120 -0.20 3.72 -9.34
N SER A 121 -0.80 2.83 -10.13
CA SER A 121 -1.61 3.19 -11.29
C SER A 121 -3.09 3.20 -10.96
N VAL A 122 -3.76 4.33 -11.21
CA VAL A 122 -5.13 4.56 -10.75
C VAL A 122 -6.05 5.04 -11.87
N GLU A 123 -7.08 4.24 -12.18
CA GLU A 123 -8.05 4.57 -13.22
C GLU A 123 -9.50 4.51 -12.70
N ARG A 124 -10.26 5.61 -12.89
CA ARG A 124 -11.70 5.68 -12.56
C ARG A 124 -12.00 5.34 -11.10
N SER A 125 -11.12 5.74 -10.20
CA SER A 125 -11.12 5.30 -8.81
C SER A 125 -11.19 6.48 -7.84
N THR A 126 -11.46 6.16 -6.58
CA THR A 126 -11.29 7.09 -5.46
C THR A 126 -10.20 6.56 -4.56
N LEU A 127 -9.25 7.41 -4.22
CA LEU A 127 -8.09 7.04 -3.46
C LEU A 127 -7.82 8.06 -2.35
N LEU A 128 -7.62 7.55 -1.14
CA LEU A 128 -7.15 8.29 0.01
C LEU A 128 -5.89 7.61 0.55
N ILE A 129 -4.79 8.36 0.59
CA ILE A 129 -3.52 7.91 1.16
C ILE A 129 -3.18 8.81 2.33
N SER A 130 -2.80 8.19 3.44
CA SER A 130 -2.14 8.85 4.57
C SER A 130 -0.83 8.14 4.84
N ILE A 131 0.27 8.89 4.80
CA ILE A 131 1.61 8.41 5.13
C ILE A 131 2.14 9.26 6.29
N VAL A 132 2.60 8.59 7.34
CA VAL A 132 3.36 9.19 8.44
C VAL A 132 4.67 8.44 8.56
N MET A 133 5.79 9.16 8.48
CA MET A 133 7.13 8.57 8.46
C MET A 133 8.14 9.47 9.18
N ASP A 134 9.17 8.86 9.76
CA ASP A 134 10.25 9.53 10.50
C ASP A 134 11.65 9.00 10.10
N ASN A 135 12.10 9.14 8.83
CA ASN A 135 13.29 8.40 8.30
C ASN A 135 13.94 8.95 7.01
N GLU A 136 14.73 8.16 6.26
CA GLU A 136 15.59 8.68 5.19
C GLU A 136 14.83 9.06 3.91
N GLU A 137 14.15 8.13 3.22
CA GLU A 137 13.64 8.37 1.86
C GLU A 137 12.17 7.95 1.63
N LEU A 138 11.40 8.81 0.97
CA LEU A 138 10.08 8.49 0.42
C LEU A 138 10.03 8.76 -1.09
N LEU A 139 9.74 7.71 -1.86
CA LEU A 139 9.44 7.79 -3.29
C LEU A 139 7.98 7.40 -3.58
N LEU A 140 7.27 8.28 -4.27
CA LEU A 140 5.90 8.09 -4.71
C LEU A 140 5.78 8.29 -6.23
N GLU A 141 5.40 7.25 -6.97
CA GLU A 141 5.09 7.32 -8.41
C GLU A 141 3.61 7.01 -8.67
N MET A 142 2.88 7.98 -9.24
CA MET A 142 1.43 7.86 -9.38
C MET A 142 0.86 8.42 -10.69
N PRO A 143 0.69 7.57 -11.73
CA PRO A 143 -0.20 7.87 -12.85
C PRO A 143 -1.69 7.70 -12.47
N VAL A 144 -2.48 8.74 -12.72
CA VAL A 144 -3.88 8.86 -12.28
C VAL A 144 -4.77 9.40 -13.39
N GLU A 145 -5.78 8.63 -13.78
CA GLU A 145 -6.76 9.03 -14.79
C GLU A 145 -8.20 8.94 -14.25
N HIS A 146 -9.02 9.95 -14.53
CA HIS A 146 -10.46 9.95 -14.25
C HIS A 146 -10.84 9.70 -12.79
N SER A 147 -10.01 10.13 -11.85
CA SER A 147 -10.08 9.70 -10.45
C SER A 147 -10.22 10.86 -9.48
N THR A 148 -10.48 10.54 -8.22
CA THR A 148 -10.37 11.48 -7.10
C THR A 148 -9.28 11.00 -6.18
N LEU A 149 -8.32 11.87 -5.88
CA LEU A 149 -7.16 11.57 -5.08
C LEU A 149 -7.01 12.57 -3.95
N LEU A 150 -6.89 12.05 -2.72
CA LEU A 150 -6.50 12.79 -1.54
C LEU A 150 -5.25 12.14 -0.95
N ILE A 151 -4.16 12.89 -0.88
CA ILE A 151 -2.89 12.46 -0.29
C ILE A 151 -2.56 13.36 0.89
N SER A 152 -2.25 12.75 2.02
CA SER A 152 -1.66 13.40 3.19
C SER A 152 -0.33 12.72 3.51
N ILE A 153 0.73 13.50 3.59
CA ILE A 153 2.06 13.02 3.94
C ILE A 153 2.57 13.89 5.09
N GLU A 154 2.98 13.24 6.17
CA GLU A 154 3.70 13.84 7.29
C GLU A 154 5.06 13.13 7.39
N LEU A 155 6.13 13.88 7.19
CA LEU A 155 7.50 13.36 7.18
C LEU A 155 8.37 14.12 8.18
N ASP A 156 9.20 13.38 8.88
CA ASP A 156 10.38 13.89 9.57
C ASP A 156 11.60 13.20 8.93
N ASN A 157 11.86 13.51 7.65
CA ASN A 157 12.73 12.70 6.80
C ASN A 157 13.92 13.43 6.17
N GLU A 158 14.84 12.74 5.48
CA GLU A 158 15.89 13.38 4.68
C GLU A 158 15.39 13.80 3.28
N GLU A 159 14.72 12.92 2.53
CA GLU A 159 14.33 13.13 1.13
C GLU A 159 12.87 12.72 0.83
N LEU A 160 12.19 13.53 -0.01
CA LEU A 160 10.90 13.19 -0.61
C LEU A 160 10.93 13.44 -2.13
N LEU A 161 10.69 12.38 -2.90
CA LEU A 161 10.44 12.43 -4.34
C LEU A 161 8.98 12.03 -4.65
N LEU A 162 8.25 12.94 -5.28
CA LEU A 162 6.88 12.70 -5.75
C LEU A 162 6.79 12.92 -7.26
N GLU A 163 6.53 11.85 -8.00
CA GLU A 163 6.24 11.87 -9.43
C GLU A 163 4.77 11.54 -9.68
N MET A 164 4.04 12.47 -10.31
CA MET A 164 2.61 12.31 -10.59
C MET A 164 2.22 12.77 -11.97
N SER A 165 1.41 11.95 -12.65
CA SER A 165 0.72 12.33 -13.88
C SER A 165 -0.79 12.22 -13.67
N VAL A 166 -1.51 13.33 -13.78
CA VAL A 166 -2.91 13.43 -13.34
C VAL A 166 -3.81 13.98 -14.45
N GLU A 167 -4.58 13.10 -15.09
CA GLU A 167 -5.53 13.45 -16.15
C GLU A 167 -6.99 13.36 -15.68
N ARG A 168 -7.77 14.42 -15.96
CA ARG A 168 -9.23 14.47 -15.78
C ARG A 168 -9.71 14.05 -14.39
N SER A 169 -8.94 14.46 -13.39
CA SER A 169 -9.09 14.01 -12.01
C SER A 169 -9.27 15.19 -11.05
N THR A 170 -9.66 14.88 -9.82
CA THR A 170 -9.58 15.81 -8.68
C THR A 170 -8.43 15.39 -7.80
N LEU A 171 -7.55 16.31 -7.44
CA LEU A 171 -6.36 16.05 -6.65
C LEU A 171 -6.26 17.04 -5.49
N LEU A 172 -6.08 16.53 -4.28
CA LEU A 172 -5.68 17.31 -3.12
C LEU A 172 -4.48 16.63 -2.45
N ILE A 173 -3.39 17.37 -2.29
CA ILE A 173 -2.16 16.90 -1.65
C ILE A 173 -1.85 17.85 -0.48
N SER A 174 -1.61 17.28 0.69
CA SER A 174 -1.07 17.97 1.85
C SER A 174 0.23 17.30 2.23
N ILE A 175 1.31 18.08 2.27
CA ILE A 175 2.65 17.62 2.69
C ILE A 175 3.08 18.50 3.86
N VAL A 176 3.36 17.86 4.99
CA VAL A 176 4.02 18.46 6.14
C VAL A 176 5.36 17.75 6.25
N MET A 177 6.44 18.51 6.22
CA MET A 177 7.78 17.94 6.23
C MET A 177 8.75 18.81 7.02
N ASP A 178 9.68 18.18 7.74
CA ASP A 178 10.85 18.81 8.37
C ASP A 178 12.15 18.35 7.67
N ASN A 179 12.11 18.15 6.35
CA ASN A 179 13.18 17.48 5.60
C ASN A 179 14.26 18.40 5.03
N GLU A 180 15.37 17.79 4.60
CA GLU A 180 16.47 18.45 3.89
C GLU A 180 16.20 18.63 2.37
N GLU A 181 15.54 17.68 1.70
CA GLU A 181 15.26 17.71 0.25
C GLU A 181 13.80 17.37 -0.14
N LEU A 182 13.26 18.12 -1.11
CA LEU A 182 11.93 17.92 -1.70
C LEU A 182 12.01 18.07 -3.22
N LEU A 183 11.64 17.02 -3.95
CA LEU A 183 11.48 17.04 -5.39
C LEU A 183 10.05 16.65 -5.79
N LEU A 184 9.39 17.54 -6.54
CA LEU A 184 8.03 17.36 -7.03
C LEU A 184 8.01 17.44 -8.56
N GLU A 185 7.70 16.34 -9.22
CA GLU A 185 7.44 16.27 -10.65
C GLU A 185 5.95 15.99 -10.88
N MET A 186 5.21 17.01 -11.37
CA MET A 186 3.77 16.91 -11.55
C MET A 186 3.35 17.34 -12.96
N SER A 187 2.67 16.44 -13.67
CA SER A 187 1.92 16.73 -14.89
C SER A 187 0.43 16.67 -14.59
N VAL A 188 -0.32 17.75 -14.91
CA VAL A 188 -1.75 17.84 -14.58
C VAL A 188 -2.54 18.34 -15.78
N GLU A 189 -3.40 17.50 -16.34
CA GLU A 189 -4.19 17.79 -17.54
C GLU A 189 -5.70 17.66 -17.28
N HIS A 190 -6.47 18.69 -17.64
CA HIS A 190 -7.94 18.67 -17.52
C HIS A 190 -8.48 18.34 -16.11
N SER A 191 -7.66 18.56 -15.09
CA SER A 191 -7.93 18.20 -13.70
C SER A 191 -8.22 19.43 -12.83
N THR A 192 -8.81 19.20 -11.67
CA THR A 192 -9.02 20.21 -10.63
C THR A 192 -8.11 19.94 -9.44
N LEU A 193 -7.47 21.00 -8.94
CA LEU A 193 -6.61 21.04 -7.76
C LEU A 193 -7.34 21.75 -6.61
#